data_AF-A0A9P3J4U7-F1
#
_entry.id   AF-A0A9P3J4U7-F1
#
_cell.length_a   1.000
_cell.length_b   1.000
_cell.length_c   1.000
_cell.angle_alpha   90.00
_cell.angle_beta   90.00
_cell.angle_gamma   90.00
#
_symmetry.space_group_name_H-M   'P 1'
#
loop_
_entity.id
_entity.type
_entity.pdbx_description
1 polymer ?
#
loop_
_entity_poly.entity_id
_entity_poly.type
_entity_poly.pdbx_seq_one_letter_code
_entity_poly.pdbx_strand_id
1 'polypeptide(L)'
;MVMLLANLTQLDEGAEKLLESSGTVPLLASLTRRFAMSADREEGQEDEYEHVATILVNATRLEAARKLLLDSEKKLLRLILPQTCSSNRTRSQGAMATVRNCCFDAGSGALPSLLLLADLLWPSLLLPLAGTRIYSKEDRDQMPPELAVPLSMERPPVTDAKLRADAADALFLIASEEAGRRALWAVHGARILQVGYEDEEDPTVMEAMERLGSLMVQNSLTPDS
;
A
#
# COMPACT_ATOMS: atom_id res chain seq x y z
N MET A 1 25.84 -5.76 -2.42
CA MET A 1 25.97 -4.40 -1.81
C MET A 1 24.65 -3.91 -1.19
N VAL A 2 23.49 -4.14 -1.82
CA VAL A 2 22.17 -3.75 -1.28
C VAL A 2 21.83 -4.42 0.07
N MET A 3 22.19 -5.70 0.27
CA MET A 3 21.99 -6.38 1.55
C MET A 3 22.73 -5.72 2.74
N LEU A 4 23.92 -5.13 2.51
CA LEU A 4 24.65 -4.44 3.57
C LEU A 4 23.90 -3.16 4.00
N LEU A 5 23.34 -2.43 3.05
CA LEU A 5 22.52 -1.24 3.31
C LEU A 5 21.21 -1.60 4.03
N ALA A 6 20.59 -2.74 3.69
CA ALA A 6 19.41 -3.23 4.39
C ALA A 6 19.68 -3.48 5.88
N ASN A 7 20.87 -4.00 6.23
CA ASN A 7 21.27 -4.18 7.62
C ASN A 7 21.58 -2.86 8.33
N LEU A 8 22.30 -1.95 7.68
CA LEU A 8 22.65 -0.64 8.26
C LEU A 8 21.42 0.21 8.56
N THR A 9 20.38 0.12 7.75
CA THR A 9 19.13 0.88 7.92
C THR A 9 18.23 0.36 9.03
N GLN A 10 18.54 -0.78 9.65
CA GLN A 10 17.81 -1.23 10.84
C GLN A 10 17.97 -0.26 12.02
N LEU A 11 19.12 0.43 12.07
CA LEU A 11 19.41 1.51 13.00
C LEU A 11 18.91 2.84 12.42
N ASP A 12 18.26 3.66 13.25
CA ASP A 12 17.69 4.95 12.83
C ASP A 12 18.77 5.87 12.23
N GLU A 13 19.97 5.92 12.82
CA GLU A 13 21.13 6.66 12.29
C GLU A 13 21.49 6.24 10.85
N GLY A 14 21.43 4.95 10.55
CA GLY A 14 21.72 4.42 9.21
C GLY A 14 20.62 4.77 8.20
N ALA A 15 19.37 4.81 8.64
CA ALA A 15 18.25 5.27 7.83
C ALA A 15 18.30 6.80 7.59
N GLU A 16 18.67 7.60 8.58
CA GLU A 16 18.89 9.04 8.46
C GLU A 16 19.97 9.37 7.43
N LYS A 17 21.06 8.60 7.39
CA LYS A 17 22.12 8.76 6.38
C LYS A 17 21.65 8.53 4.94
N LEU A 18 20.53 7.84 4.72
CA LEU A 18 19.94 7.71 3.37
C LEU A 18 19.16 8.95 2.94
N LEU A 19 18.71 9.74 3.91
CA LEU A 19 17.99 10.99 3.72
C LEU A 19 18.97 12.17 3.60
N GLU A 20 20.10 12.09 4.30
CA GLU A 20 21.20 13.03 4.17
C GLU A 20 21.80 12.99 2.75
N SER A 21 22.02 14.18 2.18
CA SER A 21 22.51 14.34 0.81
C SER A 21 24.02 14.08 0.72
N SER A 22 24.43 13.00 0.09
CA SER A 22 25.79 12.86 -0.47
C SER A 22 25.88 13.36 -1.93
N GLY A 23 24.77 13.85 -2.52
CA GLY A 23 24.66 14.35 -3.90
C GLY A 23 23.35 15.14 -4.15
N THR A 24 23.03 15.46 -5.41
CA THR A 24 21.88 16.31 -5.82
C THR A 24 20.49 15.73 -5.45
N VAL A 25 20.41 14.41 -5.23
CA VAL A 25 19.19 13.69 -4.88
C VAL A 25 19.49 12.76 -3.70
N PRO A 26 18.64 12.70 -2.65
CA PRO A 26 18.82 11.74 -1.56
C PRO A 26 18.97 10.30 -2.06
N LEU A 27 19.82 9.50 -1.41
CA LEU A 27 20.09 8.13 -1.82
C LEU A 27 18.81 7.28 -1.81
N LEU A 28 17.93 7.50 -0.83
CA LEU A 28 16.62 6.83 -0.74
C LEU A 28 15.77 7.04 -2.00
N ALA A 29 15.72 8.26 -2.53
CA ALA A 29 14.96 8.56 -3.75
C ALA A 29 15.59 7.89 -4.98
N SER A 30 16.91 7.84 -5.06
CA SER A 30 17.62 7.13 -6.14
C SER A 30 17.39 5.63 -6.09
N LEU A 31 17.41 5.03 -4.89
CA LEU A 31 17.09 3.62 -4.68
C LEU A 31 15.63 3.31 -5.03
N THR A 32 14.69 4.18 -4.65
CA THR A 32 13.26 4.03 -4.99
C THR A 32 13.05 3.94 -6.50
N ARG A 33 13.72 4.81 -7.27
CA ARG A 33 13.63 4.78 -8.74
C ARG A 33 14.21 3.50 -9.32
N ARG A 34 15.39 3.07 -8.84
CA ARG A 34 16.01 1.81 -9.31
C ARG A 34 15.19 0.59 -8.96
N PHE A 35 14.62 0.56 -7.75
CA PHE A 35 13.66 -0.45 -7.34
C PHE A 35 12.52 -0.52 -8.36
N ALA A 36 11.80 0.57 -8.62
CA ALA A 36 10.68 0.53 -9.57
C ALA A 36 11.07 0.15 -11.01
N MET A 37 12.25 0.56 -11.49
CA MET A 37 12.72 0.24 -12.85
C MET A 37 13.22 -1.22 -13.02
N SER A 38 13.58 -1.92 -11.94
CA SER A 38 14.13 -3.28 -12.03
C SER A 38 13.08 -4.40 -12.02
N ALA A 39 11.80 -4.04 -11.88
CA ALA A 39 10.72 -4.97 -11.57
C ALA A 39 10.38 -5.97 -12.70
N ASP A 40 10.77 -5.67 -13.95
CA ASP A 40 10.43 -6.46 -15.14
C ASP A 40 11.57 -7.38 -15.59
N ARG A 41 12.04 -8.28 -14.71
CA ARG A 41 12.97 -9.35 -15.13
C ARG A 41 12.25 -10.68 -15.19
N GLU A 42 12.59 -11.46 -16.23
CA GLU A 42 12.02 -12.78 -16.51
C GLU A 42 12.15 -13.74 -15.32
N GLU A 43 11.19 -14.65 -15.21
CA GLU A 43 11.14 -15.72 -14.21
C GLU A 43 12.49 -16.47 -14.14
N GLY A 44 13.14 -16.45 -12.97
CA GLY A 44 14.41 -17.15 -12.72
C GLY A 44 15.67 -16.28 -12.72
N GLN A 45 15.58 -14.98 -13.00
CA GLN A 45 16.70 -14.06 -12.78
C GLN A 45 16.69 -13.47 -11.37
N GLU A 46 17.88 -13.37 -10.75
CA GLU A 46 18.06 -12.76 -9.43
C GLU A 46 17.70 -11.26 -9.49
N ASP A 47 16.76 -10.84 -8.63
CA ASP A 47 16.37 -9.43 -8.53
C ASP A 47 17.38 -8.67 -7.66
N GLU A 48 18.34 -8.05 -8.33
CA GLU A 48 19.40 -7.24 -7.75
C GLU A 48 18.89 -6.16 -6.75
N TYR A 49 17.65 -5.70 -6.92
CA TYR A 49 17.07 -4.63 -6.10
C TYR A 49 15.96 -5.09 -5.17
N GLU A 50 15.67 -6.40 -5.04
CA GLU A 50 14.59 -6.86 -4.16
C GLU A 50 14.76 -6.39 -2.71
N HIS A 51 16.01 -6.37 -2.23
CA HIS A 51 16.36 -5.92 -0.88
C HIS A 51 16.25 -4.40 -0.68
N VAL A 52 16.04 -3.62 -1.74
CA VAL A 52 15.65 -2.21 -1.58
C VAL A 52 14.28 -2.13 -0.89
N ALA A 53 13.42 -3.13 -1.03
CA ALA A 53 12.15 -3.20 -0.30
C ALA A 53 12.38 -3.13 1.22
N THR A 54 13.35 -3.88 1.76
CA THR A 54 13.72 -3.82 3.18
C THR A 54 14.26 -2.45 3.58
N ILE A 55 15.09 -1.82 2.74
CA ILE A 55 15.63 -0.47 2.98
C ILE A 55 14.48 0.55 3.07
N LEU A 56 13.50 0.47 2.18
CA LEU A 56 12.33 1.37 2.17
C LEU A 56 11.49 1.19 3.44
N VAL A 57 11.22 -0.05 3.86
CA VAL A 57 10.50 -0.34 5.10
C VAL A 57 11.21 0.25 6.30
N ASN A 58 12.52 0.04 6.39
CA ASN A 58 13.33 0.57 7.48
C ASN A 58 13.34 2.10 7.49
N ALA A 59 13.60 2.73 6.35
CA ALA A 59 13.66 4.18 6.24
C ALA A 59 12.32 4.84 6.61
N THR A 60 11.20 4.27 6.17
CA THR A 60 9.85 4.82 6.43
C THR A 60 9.37 4.68 7.88
N ARG A 61 10.15 4.06 8.76
CA ARG A 61 9.97 4.24 10.22
C ARG A 61 10.18 5.69 10.63
N LEU A 62 11.05 6.42 9.93
CA LEU A 62 11.31 7.84 10.13
C LEU A 62 10.29 8.71 9.38
N GLU A 63 9.74 9.71 10.08
CA GLU A 63 8.80 10.68 9.50
C GLU A 63 9.39 11.43 8.29
N ALA A 64 10.68 11.79 8.36
CA ALA A 64 11.36 12.47 7.27
C ALA A 64 11.39 11.65 5.96
N ALA A 65 11.54 10.33 6.06
CA ALA A 65 11.48 9.45 4.90
C ALA A 65 10.06 9.37 4.32
N ARG A 66 9.05 9.27 5.19
CA ARG A 66 7.63 9.26 4.75
C ARG A 66 7.28 10.55 4.03
N LYS A 67 7.64 11.70 4.59
CA LYS A 67 7.47 13.02 3.93
C LYS A 67 8.13 13.07 2.56
N LEU A 68 9.36 12.55 2.44
CA LEU A 68 10.06 12.50 1.14
C LEU A 68 9.31 11.63 0.12
N LEU A 69 8.73 10.49 0.53
CA LEU A 69 7.99 9.61 -0.37
C LEU A 69 6.62 10.18 -0.76
N LEU A 70 5.96 10.87 0.18
CA LEU A 70 4.64 11.50 0.03
C LEU A 70 4.68 12.87 -0.68
N ASP A 71 5.87 13.41 -0.92
CA ASP A 71 6.06 14.65 -1.68
C ASP A 71 5.57 14.48 -3.14
N SER A 72 4.52 15.23 -3.48
CA SER A 72 3.86 15.19 -4.80
C SER A 72 4.77 15.62 -5.94
N GLU A 73 5.77 16.47 -5.69
CA GLU A 73 6.73 16.89 -6.71
C GLU A 73 7.73 15.77 -7.03
N LYS A 74 8.09 14.96 -6.03
CA LYS A 74 9.06 13.87 -6.18
C LYS A 74 8.45 12.62 -6.78
N LYS A 75 7.13 12.43 -6.64
CA LYS A 75 6.35 11.30 -7.19
C LYS A 75 6.90 9.93 -6.82
N LEU A 76 7.53 9.79 -5.66
CA LEU A 76 8.22 8.55 -5.28
C LEU A 76 7.24 7.45 -4.84
N LEU A 77 6.23 7.78 -4.03
CA LEU A 77 5.20 6.80 -3.65
C LEU A 77 4.45 6.24 -4.87
N ARG A 78 4.24 7.05 -5.91
CA ARG A 78 3.67 6.61 -7.20
C ARG A 78 4.47 5.46 -7.85
N LEU A 79 5.79 5.43 -7.64
CA LEU A 79 6.67 4.37 -8.15
C LEU A 79 6.63 3.10 -7.29
N ILE A 80 6.26 3.21 -6.03
CA ILE A 80 6.20 2.11 -5.06
C ILE A 80 4.88 1.35 -5.17
N LEU A 81 3.75 2.07 -5.37
CA LEU A 81 2.42 1.46 -5.40
C LEU A 81 2.29 0.27 -6.38
N PRO A 82 2.76 0.34 -7.63
CA PRO A 82 2.67 -0.82 -8.54
C PRO A 82 3.46 -2.04 -8.05
N GLN A 83 4.47 -1.84 -7.20
CA GLN A 83 5.34 -2.91 -6.69
C GLN A 83 4.65 -3.78 -5.64
N THR A 84 3.51 -3.35 -5.07
CA THR A 84 2.71 -4.16 -4.14
C THR A 84 2.15 -5.42 -4.78
N CYS A 85 2.05 -5.45 -6.12
CA CYS A 85 1.55 -6.59 -6.90
C CYS A 85 2.67 -7.38 -7.59
N SER A 86 3.95 -7.18 -7.20
CA SER A 86 5.06 -7.91 -7.80
C SER A 86 4.98 -9.43 -7.53
N SER A 87 5.40 -10.23 -8.51
CA SER A 87 5.57 -11.68 -8.37
C SER A 87 6.68 -12.06 -7.39
N ASN A 88 7.66 -11.17 -7.18
CA ASN A 88 8.67 -11.35 -6.15
C ASN A 88 8.08 -10.98 -4.78
N ARG A 89 8.02 -11.97 -3.89
CA ARG A 89 7.46 -11.84 -2.54
C ARG A 89 8.17 -10.79 -1.68
N THR A 90 9.50 -10.73 -1.73
CA THR A 90 10.30 -9.75 -0.97
C THR A 90 9.89 -8.33 -1.37
N ARG A 91 9.72 -8.09 -2.68
CA ARG A 91 9.31 -6.80 -3.22
C ARG A 91 7.90 -6.43 -2.81
N SER A 92 6.93 -7.32 -3.04
CA SER A 92 5.52 -7.03 -2.79
C SER A 92 5.24 -6.80 -1.31
N GLN A 93 5.81 -7.62 -0.42
CA GLN A 93 5.73 -7.42 1.02
C GLN A 93 6.37 -6.10 1.47
N GLY A 94 7.61 -5.82 1.04
CA GLY A 94 8.29 -4.60 1.46
C GLY A 94 7.67 -3.33 0.87
N ALA A 95 7.16 -3.38 -0.36
CA ALA A 95 6.39 -2.28 -0.95
C ALA A 95 5.11 -2.01 -0.14
N MET A 96 4.34 -3.06 0.18
CA MET A 96 3.11 -2.94 0.97
C MET A 96 3.40 -2.37 2.37
N ALA A 97 4.41 -2.90 3.06
CA ALA A 97 4.80 -2.40 4.37
C ALA A 97 5.29 -0.92 4.32
N THR A 98 5.96 -0.52 3.24
CA THR A 98 6.37 0.88 3.01
C THR A 98 5.14 1.78 2.80
N VAL A 99 4.15 1.33 2.03
CA VAL A 99 2.88 2.05 1.82
C VAL A 99 2.12 2.19 3.15
N ARG A 100 2.00 1.10 3.93
CA ARG A 100 1.38 1.13 5.28
C ARG A 100 2.08 2.14 6.19
N ASN A 101 3.41 2.15 6.22
CA ASN A 101 4.16 3.13 7.00
C ASN A 101 3.82 4.56 6.56
N CYS A 102 3.77 4.85 5.26
CA CYS A 102 3.39 6.17 4.75
C CYS A 102 1.96 6.57 5.15
N CYS A 103 1.03 5.62 5.26
CA CYS A 103 -0.34 5.88 5.70
C CYS A 103 -0.43 6.29 7.18
N PHE A 104 0.61 6.07 8.00
CA PHE A 104 0.64 6.52 9.40
C PHE A 104 0.49 8.04 9.53
N ASP A 105 0.98 8.80 8.54
CA ASP A 105 0.88 10.26 8.54
C ASP A 105 -0.45 10.78 7.97
N ALA A 106 -1.42 9.90 7.65
CA ALA A 106 -2.72 10.30 7.07
C ALA A 106 -3.42 11.37 7.93
N GLY A 107 -3.50 11.15 9.25
CA GLY A 107 -4.07 12.11 10.20
C GLY A 107 -3.18 13.32 10.52
N SER A 108 -1.92 13.30 10.08
CA SER A 108 -0.95 14.39 10.25
C SER A 108 -0.82 15.26 8.98
N GLY A 109 -1.81 15.22 8.09
CA GLY A 109 -1.88 16.06 6.89
C GLY A 109 -1.37 15.40 5.59
N ALA A 110 -0.96 14.13 5.62
CA ALA A 110 -0.54 13.41 4.41
C ALA A 110 -1.71 12.87 3.57
N LEU A 111 -2.94 12.83 4.12
CA LEU A 111 -4.11 12.27 3.44
C LEU A 111 -4.35 12.87 2.04
N PRO A 112 -4.29 14.20 1.80
CA PRO A 112 -4.46 14.75 0.45
C PRO A 112 -3.42 14.20 -0.55
N SER A 113 -2.16 14.08 -0.14
CA SER A 113 -1.10 13.51 -1.00
C SER A 113 -1.32 12.04 -1.33
N LEU A 114 -1.85 11.26 -0.39
CA LEU A 114 -2.26 9.86 -0.63
C LEU A 114 -3.40 9.80 -1.64
N LEU A 115 -4.44 10.63 -1.46
CA LEU A 115 -5.62 10.63 -2.33
C LEU A 115 -5.34 11.16 -3.75
N LEU A 116 -4.30 11.97 -3.95
CA LEU A 116 -3.81 12.32 -5.28
C LEU A 116 -3.31 11.11 -6.09
N LEU A 117 -3.03 9.98 -5.42
CA LEU A 117 -2.62 8.72 -6.02
C LEU A 117 -3.74 7.67 -5.99
N ALA A 118 -5.01 8.07 -5.83
CA ALA A 118 -6.15 7.16 -5.72
C ALA A 118 -6.22 6.10 -6.84
N ASP A 119 -5.82 6.47 -8.07
CA ASP A 119 -5.77 5.58 -9.25
C ASP A 119 -4.88 4.35 -9.03
N LEU A 120 -3.85 4.47 -8.19
CA LEU A 120 -2.92 3.38 -7.86
C LEU A 120 -3.11 2.89 -6.43
N LEU A 121 -3.45 3.77 -5.51
CA LEU A 121 -3.58 3.48 -4.09
C LEU A 121 -4.71 2.48 -3.84
N TRP A 122 -5.89 2.71 -4.42
CA TRP A 122 -7.04 1.84 -4.17
C TRP A 122 -6.83 0.43 -4.73
N PRO A 123 -6.36 0.23 -5.98
CA PRO A 123 -6.02 -1.11 -6.46
C PRO A 123 -4.95 -1.80 -5.60
N SER A 124 -3.89 -1.09 -5.22
CA SER A 124 -2.82 -1.65 -4.39
C SER A 124 -3.33 -2.15 -3.04
N LEU A 125 -4.27 -1.45 -2.40
CA LEU A 125 -4.75 -1.79 -1.06
C LEU A 125 -5.99 -2.71 -1.05
N LEU A 126 -6.91 -2.55 -2.00
CA LEU A 126 -8.19 -3.27 -2.01
C LEU A 126 -8.11 -4.61 -2.73
N LEU A 127 -7.37 -4.71 -3.83
CA LEU A 127 -7.30 -5.97 -4.60
C LEU A 127 -6.67 -7.15 -3.83
N PRO A 128 -5.71 -6.95 -2.90
CA PRO A 128 -5.23 -8.02 -2.02
C PRO A 128 -6.29 -8.53 -1.03
N LEU A 129 -7.25 -7.69 -0.67
CA LEU A 129 -8.31 -7.97 0.30
C LEU A 129 -9.65 -8.30 -0.37
N ALA A 130 -9.72 -8.29 -1.69
CA ALA A 130 -10.94 -8.57 -2.43
C ALA A 130 -11.14 -10.09 -2.55
N GLY A 131 -12.41 -10.53 -2.50
CA GLY A 131 -12.76 -11.92 -2.77
C GLY A 131 -12.33 -12.42 -4.14
N THR A 132 -12.27 -13.74 -4.29
CA THR A 132 -11.75 -14.43 -5.49
C THR A 132 -12.78 -14.56 -6.61
N ARG A 133 -14.07 -14.46 -6.25
CA ARG A 133 -15.21 -14.56 -7.16
C ARG A 133 -15.45 -13.29 -7.98
N ILE A 134 -16.15 -13.44 -9.10
CA ILE A 134 -16.60 -12.31 -9.94
C ILE A 134 -17.59 -11.44 -9.16
N TYR A 135 -17.36 -10.13 -9.15
CA TYR A 135 -18.27 -9.17 -8.55
C TYR A 135 -19.45 -8.88 -9.48
N SER A 136 -20.62 -8.64 -8.88
CA SER A 136 -21.86 -8.32 -9.64
C SER A 136 -21.65 -7.11 -10.54
N LYS A 137 -22.41 -7.02 -11.64
CA LYS A 137 -22.31 -5.86 -12.52
C LYS A 137 -22.73 -4.58 -11.78
N GLU A 138 -23.78 -4.68 -10.97
CA GLU A 138 -24.30 -3.61 -10.14
C GLU A 138 -23.25 -3.04 -9.18
N ASP A 139 -22.47 -3.92 -8.53
CA ASP A 139 -21.36 -3.50 -7.66
C ASP A 139 -20.23 -2.86 -8.47
N ARG A 140 -19.85 -3.45 -9.62
CA ARG A 140 -18.73 -2.97 -10.45
C ARG A 140 -19.03 -1.64 -11.14
N ASP A 141 -20.28 -1.37 -11.48
CA ASP A 141 -20.70 -0.10 -12.10
C ASP A 141 -20.51 1.11 -11.14
N GLN A 142 -20.34 0.86 -9.83
CA GLN A 142 -20.02 1.88 -8.81
C GLN A 142 -18.52 1.99 -8.50
N MET A 143 -17.67 1.13 -9.09
CA MET A 143 -16.23 1.11 -8.85
C MET A 143 -15.50 1.91 -9.94
N PRO A 144 -14.35 2.55 -9.61
CA PRO A 144 -13.47 3.09 -10.63
C PRO A 144 -12.90 1.95 -11.52
N PRO A 145 -12.53 2.23 -12.78
CA PRO A 145 -12.09 1.20 -13.74
C PRO A 145 -10.94 0.32 -13.23
N GLU A 146 -10.03 0.90 -12.46
CA GLU A 146 -8.85 0.24 -11.90
C GLU A 146 -9.21 -0.84 -10.86
N LEU A 147 -10.45 -0.83 -10.34
CA LEU A 147 -11.02 -1.88 -9.49
C LEU A 147 -12.06 -2.72 -10.25
N ALA A 148 -12.93 -2.08 -11.02
CA ALA A 148 -14.03 -2.75 -11.74
C ALA A 148 -13.53 -3.79 -12.74
N VAL A 149 -12.44 -3.51 -13.46
CA VAL A 149 -11.87 -4.40 -14.48
C VAL A 149 -11.21 -5.63 -13.86
N PRO A 150 -10.31 -5.52 -12.86
CA PRO A 150 -9.79 -6.69 -12.18
C PRO A 150 -10.88 -7.56 -11.54
N LEU A 151 -11.91 -6.94 -10.96
CA LEU A 151 -12.99 -7.64 -10.25
C LEU A 151 -14.09 -8.19 -11.18
N SER A 152 -13.97 -8.05 -12.50
CA SER A 152 -14.90 -8.62 -13.48
C SER A 152 -14.58 -10.05 -13.90
N MET A 153 -13.51 -10.64 -13.36
CA MET A 153 -13.07 -12.01 -13.63
C MET A 153 -12.69 -12.70 -12.32
N GLU A 154 -12.68 -14.03 -12.33
CA GLU A 154 -12.14 -14.78 -11.20
C GLU A 154 -10.64 -14.49 -11.06
N ARG A 155 -10.20 -14.37 -9.80
CA ARG A 155 -8.81 -14.04 -9.47
C ARG A 155 -8.24 -15.09 -8.53
N PRO A 156 -6.95 -15.45 -8.67
CA PRO A 156 -6.31 -16.30 -7.68
C PRO A 156 -6.26 -15.58 -6.32
N PRO A 157 -6.43 -16.32 -5.21
CA PRO A 157 -6.29 -15.73 -3.88
C PRO A 157 -4.86 -15.22 -3.67
N VAL A 158 -4.73 -14.09 -2.97
CA VAL A 158 -3.43 -13.61 -2.49
C VAL A 158 -3.07 -14.39 -1.24
N THR A 159 -2.12 -15.33 -1.36
CA THR A 159 -1.76 -16.27 -0.28
C THR A 159 -0.95 -15.64 0.85
N ASP A 160 -0.40 -14.45 0.65
CA ASP A 160 0.44 -13.78 1.63
C ASP A 160 -0.41 -13.04 2.69
N ALA A 161 -0.63 -13.69 3.83
CA ALA A 161 -1.37 -13.11 4.96
C ALA A 161 -0.75 -11.81 5.48
N LYS A 162 0.59 -11.70 5.49
CA LYS A 162 1.28 -10.50 5.99
C LYS A 162 1.00 -9.29 5.09
N LEU A 163 1.03 -9.50 3.77
CA LEU A 163 0.70 -8.47 2.79
C LEU A 163 -0.76 -8.01 2.93
N ARG A 164 -1.70 -8.95 3.06
CA ARG A 164 -3.12 -8.64 3.26
C ARG A 164 -3.36 -7.87 4.56
N ALA A 165 -2.78 -8.30 5.67
CA ALA A 165 -2.87 -7.58 6.95
C ALA A 165 -2.31 -6.15 6.85
N ASP A 166 -1.15 -5.96 6.19
CA ASP A 166 -0.58 -4.63 5.97
C ASP A 166 -1.46 -3.73 5.09
N ALA A 167 -2.14 -4.30 4.10
CA ALA A 167 -3.10 -3.59 3.28
C ALA A 167 -4.32 -3.14 4.10
N ALA A 168 -4.83 -4.01 4.97
CA ALA A 168 -5.96 -3.71 5.86
C ALA A 168 -5.59 -2.63 6.89
N ASP A 169 -4.40 -2.70 7.47
CA ASP A 169 -3.87 -1.66 8.39
C ASP A 169 -3.69 -0.32 7.67
N ALA A 170 -3.18 -0.32 6.42
CA ALA A 170 -3.05 0.90 5.63
C ALA A 170 -4.41 1.56 5.36
N LEU A 171 -5.42 0.76 5.00
CA LEU A 171 -6.80 1.23 4.83
C LEU A 171 -7.39 1.73 6.14
N PHE A 172 -7.12 1.07 7.27
CA PHE A 172 -7.56 1.51 8.60
C PHE A 172 -7.00 2.89 8.94
N LEU A 173 -5.71 3.14 8.66
CA LEU A 173 -5.08 4.44 8.90
C LEU A 173 -5.71 5.54 8.04
N ILE A 174 -5.99 5.27 6.77
CA ILE A 174 -6.70 6.20 5.89
C ILE A 174 -8.14 6.42 6.39
N ALA A 175 -8.86 5.35 6.73
CA ALA A 175 -10.24 5.38 7.21
C ALA A 175 -10.39 5.92 8.64
N SER A 176 -9.30 6.14 9.38
CA SER A 176 -9.36 6.84 10.66
C SER A 176 -9.75 8.32 10.46
N GLU A 177 -9.39 8.88 9.31
CA GLU A 177 -9.79 10.21 8.86
C GLU A 177 -11.14 10.18 8.15
N GLU A 178 -12.04 11.12 8.47
CA GLU A 178 -13.37 11.19 7.87
C GLU A 178 -13.33 11.34 6.34
N ALA A 179 -12.46 12.21 5.83
CA ALA A 179 -12.26 12.38 4.39
C ALA A 179 -11.72 11.10 3.72
N GLY A 180 -10.88 10.33 4.43
CA GLY A 180 -10.39 9.04 3.96
C GLY A 180 -11.49 7.99 3.91
N ARG A 181 -12.37 7.95 4.93
CA ARG A 181 -13.58 7.10 4.91
C ARG A 181 -14.47 7.42 3.72
N ARG A 182 -14.79 8.70 3.51
CA ARG A 182 -15.61 9.13 2.37
C ARG A 182 -14.98 8.73 1.03
N ALA A 183 -13.67 8.89 0.89
CA ALA A 183 -12.96 8.51 -0.33
C ALA A 183 -12.99 6.99 -0.57
N LEU A 184 -12.84 6.18 0.49
CA LEU A 184 -12.96 4.73 0.42
C LEU A 184 -14.38 4.27 0.08
N TRP A 185 -15.41 4.92 0.64
CA TRP A 185 -16.81 4.69 0.29
C TRP A 185 -17.11 5.02 -1.17
N ALA A 186 -16.56 6.13 -1.68
CA ALA A 186 -16.79 6.59 -3.05
C ALA A 186 -16.27 5.63 -4.13
N VAL A 187 -15.38 4.69 -3.78
CA VAL A 187 -14.86 3.67 -4.70
C VAL A 187 -15.46 2.28 -4.46
N HIS A 188 -16.59 2.22 -3.74
CA HIS A 188 -17.25 0.97 -3.33
C HIS A 188 -16.38 0.07 -2.44
N GLY A 189 -15.40 0.65 -1.73
CA GLY A 189 -14.40 -0.08 -0.95
C GLY A 189 -15.00 -0.92 0.16
N ALA A 190 -16.05 -0.44 0.84
CA ALA A 190 -16.75 -1.20 1.87
C ALA A 190 -17.33 -2.53 1.33
N ARG A 191 -17.86 -2.52 0.11
CA ARG A 191 -18.39 -3.73 -0.54
C ARG A 191 -17.27 -4.71 -0.90
N ILE A 192 -16.15 -4.21 -1.41
CA ILE A 192 -14.98 -5.03 -1.75
C ILE A 192 -14.46 -5.75 -0.50
N LEU A 193 -14.33 -5.02 0.61
CA LEU A 193 -13.89 -5.58 1.89
C LEU A 193 -14.89 -6.61 2.45
N GLN A 194 -16.20 -6.35 2.34
CA GLN A 194 -17.22 -7.28 2.79
C GLN A 194 -17.13 -8.62 2.04
N VAL A 195 -17.08 -8.57 0.70
CA VAL A 195 -16.99 -9.78 -0.12
C VAL A 195 -15.66 -10.51 0.12
N GLY A 196 -14.57 -9.78 0.31
CA GLY A 196 -13.28 -10.40 0.64
C GLY A 196 -13.23 -11.05 2.01
N TYR A 197 -13.87 -10.46 3.02
CA TYR A 197 -13.95 -11.03 4.36
C TYR A 197 -14.73 -12.36 4.38
N GLU A 198 -15.70 -12.55 3.47
CA GLU A 198 -16.41 -13.83 3.31
C GLU A 198 -15.46 -14.99 2.91
N ASP A 199 -14.37 -14.68 2.21
CA ASP A 199 -13.37 -15.64 1.74
C ASP A 199 -12.15 -15.74 2.68
N GLU A 200 -12.07 -14.91 3.74
CA GLU A 200 -10.89 -14.81 4.61
C GLU A 200 -10.87 -15.86 5.72
N GLU A 201 -9.74 -16.55 5.87
CA GLU A 201 -9.54 -17.61 6.88
C GLU A 201 -8.39 -17.32 7.83
N ASP A 202 -7.49 -16.36 7.52
CA ASP A 202 -6.36 -16.02 8.38
C ASP A 202 -6.81 -15.13 9.55
N PRO A 203 -6.66 -15.57 10.82
CA PRO A 203 -7.16 -14.82 11.97
C PRO A 203 -6.57 -13.41 12.10
N THR A 204 -5.32 -13.21 11.68
CA THR A 204 -4.64 -11.91 11.79
C THR A 204 -5.22 -10.93 10.77
N VAL A 205 -5.51 -11.41 9.55
CA VAL A 205 -6.12 -10.59 8.50
C VAL A 205 -7.57 -10.27 8.86
N MET A 206 -8.32 -11.25 9.38
CA MET A 206 -9.69 -11.04 9.85
C MET A 206 -9.75 -9.94 10.91
N GLU A 207 -8.89 -9.99 11.94
CA GLU A 207 -8.84 -8.96 12.99
C GLU A 207 -8.56 -7.56 12.41
N ALA A 208 -7.63 -7.46 11.46
CA ALA A 208 -7.32 -6.18 10.80
C ALA A 208 -8.51 -5.66 9.96
N MET A 209 -9.20 -6.55 9.23
CA MET A 209 -10.39 -6.20 8.45
C MET A 209 -11.58 -5.82 9.34
N GLU A 210 -11.76 -6.47 10.49
CA GLU A 210 -12.81 -6.13 11.47
C GLU A 210 -12.60 -4.75 12.09
N ARG A 211 -11.36 -4.42 12.44
CA ARG A 211 -10.99 -3.07 12.90
C ARG A 211 -11.32 -2.02 11.86
N LEU A 212 -10.97 -2.28 10.59
CA LEU A 212 -11.33 -1.41 9.46
C LEU A 212 -12.85 -1.31 9.27
N GLY A 213 -13.56 -2.44 9.31
CA GLY A 213 -15.02 -2.51 9.18
C GLY A 213 -15.75 -1.69 10.26
N SER A 214 -15.23 -1.67 11.49
CA SER A 214 -15.80 -0.89 12.59
C SER A 214 -15.83 0.63 12.29
N LEU A 215 -14.82 1.15 11.57
CA LEU A 215 -14.77 2.55 11.13
C LEU A 215 -15.75 2.82 9.98
N MET A 216 -15.96 1.85 9.09
CA MET A 216 -16.88 1.98 7.96
C MET A 216 -18.34 2.03 8.40
N VAL A 217 -18.71 1.27 9.44
CA VAL A 217 -20.07 1.26 10.00
C VAL A 217 -20.39 2.57 10.75
N GLN A 218 -19.41 3.20 11.39
CA GLN A 218 -19.63 4.50 12.05
C GLN A 218 -20.07 5.58 11.06
N ASN A 219 -19.55 5.55 9.84
CA ASN A 219 -19.90 6.52 8.79
C ASN A 219 -21.33 6.33 8.23
N SER A 220 -21.85 5.10 8.20
CA SER A 220 -23.22 4.85 7.72
C SER A 220 -24.30 5.24 8.73
N LEU A 221 -23.93 5.43 10.01
CA LEU A 221 -24.81 5.88 11.08
C LEU A 221 -24.89 7.42 11.21
N THR A 222 -24.01 8.14 10.52
CA THR A 222 -24.02 9.62 10.45
C THR A 222 -24.24 10.07 9.00
N PRO A 223 -25.46 9.96 8.45
CA PRO A 223 -25.76 10.60 7.18
C PRO A 223 -25.76 12.11 7.42
N ASP A 224 -24.84 12.80 6.74
CA ASP A 224 -24.74 14.26 6.53
C ASP A 224 -25.46 15.14 7.57
N SER A 225 -24.70 15.61 8.56
CA SER A 225 -25.04 16.79 9.37
C SER A 225 -24.42 18.05 8.77
#